data_AF-A0A942FNT8-F1
#
_entry.id   AF-A0A942FNT8-F1
#
_cell.length_a   1.000
_cell.length_b   1.000
_cell.length_c   1.000
_cell.angle_alpha   90.00
_cell.angle_beta   90.00
_cell.angle_gamma   90.00
#
_symmetry.space_group_name_H-M   'P 1'
#
loop_
_entity.id
_entity.type
_entity.pdbx_description
1 polymer ?
#
loop_
_entity_poly.entity_id
_entity_poly.type
_entity_poly.pdbx_seq_one_letter_code
_entity_poly.pdbx_strand_id
1 'polypeptide(L)'
;MTGLGDLVRRLPRVFYIAAAVMFVWSLGNAFVEMGILYQTSGLDETTGAMPQVTKSKALYYALTEALYLVANGAVIQVLIAIHDRVGKE
;
A
#
# COMPACT_ATOMS: atom_id res chain seq x y z
N MET A 1 31.98 -12.74 -11.38
CA MET A 1 30.85 -11.92 -10.90
C MET A 1 29.80 -12.83 -10.31
N THR A 2 29.57 -12.77 -9.00
CA THR A 2 28.51 -13.53 -8.34
C THR A 2 27.16 -12.91 -8.70
N GLY A 3 26.32 -13.65 -9.44
CA GLY A 3 24.98 -13.17 -9.79
C GLY A 3 24.14 -12.92 -8.54
N LEU A 4 23.29 -11.89 -8.57
CA LEU A 4 22.28 -11.64 -7.53
C LEU A 4 21.43 -12.89 -7.33
N GLY A 5 21.36 -13.37 -6.08
CA GLY A 5 20.56 -14.54 -5.73
C GLY A 5 19.08 -14.35 -6.07
N ASP A 6 18.41 -15.44 -6.45
CA ASP A 6 17.02 -15.44 -6.92
C ASP A 6 16.03 -14.78 -5.95
N LEU A 7 16.32 -14.81 -4.65
CA LEU A 7 15.51 -14.14 -3.63
C LEU A 7 15.49 -12.62 -3.82
N VAL A 8 16.65 -12.00 -4.11
CA VAL A 8 16.74 -10.55 -4.32
C VAL A 8 16.01 -10.13 -5.59
N ARG A 9 16.09 -10.95 -6.64
CA ARG A 9 15.36 -10.72 -7.90
C ARG A 9 13.84 -10.77 -7.75
N ARG A 10 13.33 -11.47 -6.72
CA ARG A 10 11.89 -11.59 -6.43
C ARG A 10 11.36 -10.49 -5.51
N LEU A 11 12.23 -9.75 -4.81
CA LEU A 11 11.83 -8.70 -3.87
C LEU A 11 10.84 -7.67 -4.45
N PRO A 12 11.02 -7.13 -5.67
CA PRO A 12 10.05 -6.17 -6.22
C PRO A 12 8.63 -6.73 -6.26
N ARG A 13 8.48 -8.01 -6.62
CA ARG A 13 7.19 -8.68 -6.66
C ARG A 13 6.58 -8.82 -5.27
N VAL A 14 7.39 -9.08 -4.24
CA VAL A 14 6.93 -9.13 -2.85
C VAL A 14 6.41 -7.77 -2.42
N PHE A 15 7.11 -6.68 -2.75
CA PHE A 15 6.64 -5.32 -2.45
C PHE A 15 5.32 -4.97 -3.16
N TYR A 16 5.15 -5.35 -4.42
CA TYR A 16 3.89 -5.12 -5.14
C TYR A 16 2.72 -5.92 -4.56
N ILE A 17 2.94 -7.20 -4.20
CA ILE A 17 1.91 -8.02 -3.55
C ILE A 17 1.58 -7.46 -2.17
N ALA A 18 2.59 -7.10 -1.38
CA ALA A 18 2.40 -6.50 -0.06
C ALA A 18 1.64 -5.18 -0.14
N ALA A 19 1.92 -4.33 -1.14
CA ALA A 19 1.18 -3.09 -1.37
C ALA A 19 -0.31 -3.36 -1.60
N ALA A 20 -0.65 -4.32 -2.45
CA ALA A 20 -2.05 -4.68 -2.72
C ALA A 20 -2.75 -5.24 -1.48
N VAL A 21 -2.10 -6.13 -0.74
CA VAL A 21 -2.65 -6.72 0.49
C VAL A 21 -2.86 -5.66 1.56
N MET A 22 -1.86 -4.81 1.80
CA MET A 22 -1.94 -3.73 2.78
C MET A 22 -3.00 -2.69 2.41
N PHE A 23 -3.14 -2.38 1.12
CA PHE A 23 -4.19 -1.47 0.65
C PHE A 23 -5.59 -2.01 0.99
N VAL A 24 -5.88 -3.25 0.63
CA VAL A 24 -7.20 -3.88 0.90
C VAL A 24 -7.45 -3.99 2.40
N TRP A 25 -6.43 -4.37 3.17
CA TRP A 25 -6.51 -4.49 4.62
C TRP A 25 -6.75 -3.14 5.32
N SER A 26 -5.97 -2.12 4.97
CA SER A 26 -6.09 -0.76 5.50
C SER A 26 -7.48 -0.18 5.20
N LEU A 27 -7.96 -0.36 3.96
CA LEU A 27 -9.29 0.07 3.57
C LEU A 27 -10.38 -0.67 4.35
N GLY A 28 -10.29 -2.00 4.47
CA GLY A 28 -11.23 -2.80 5.24
C GLY A 28 -11.31 -2.38 6.71
N ASN A 29 -10.17 -2.17 7.37
CA ASN A 29 -10.12 -1.70 8.75
C ASN A 29 -10.72 -0.32 8.90
N ALA A 30 -10.47 0.60 7.97
CA ALA A 30 -11.04 1.94 8.02
C ALA A 30 -12.58 1.91 7.94
N PHE A 31 -13.15 1.03 7.12
CA PHE A 31 -14.61 0.85 7.05
C PHE A 31 -15.18 0.23 8.33
N VAL A 32 -14.49 -0.74 8.93
CA VAL A 32 -14.89 -1.35 10.21
C VAL A 32 -14.83 -0.32 11.35
N GLU A 33 -13.74 0.44 11.43
CA GLU A 33 -13.55 1.48 12.45
C GLU A 33 -14.62 2.57 12.34
N MET A 34 -14.96 2.99 11.12
CA MET A 34 -16.10 3.88 10.87
C MET A 34 -17.43 3.26 11.32
N GLY A 35 -17.69 1.99 11.01
CA GLY A 35 -18.91 1.30 11.44
C GLY A 35 -19.06 1.25 12.97
N ILE A 36 -17.97 0.96 13.68
CA ILE A 36 -17.93 1.00 15.15
C ILE A 36 -18.17 2.43 15.66
N LEU A 37 -17.54 3.43 15.04
CA LEU A 37 -17.71 4.83 15.42
C LEU A 37 -19.17 5.28 15.26
N TYR A 38 -19.85 4.92 14.17
CA TYR A 38 -21.27 5.26 13.96
C TYR A 38 -22.19 4.58 14.97
N GLN A 39 -21.96 3.29 15.26
CA GLN A 39 -22.75 2.58 16.28
C GLN A 39 -22.58 3.15 17.68
N THR A 40 -21.36 3.56 18.04
CA THR A 40 -21.04 4.01 19.41
C THR A 40 -21.38 5.48 19.66
N SER A 41 -21.32 6.33 18.63
CA SER A 41 -21.57 7.77 18.74
C SER A 41 -23.03 8.17 18.53
N GLY A 42 -23.90 7.25 18.08
CA GLY A 42 -25.30 7.55 17.76
C GLY A 42 -25.48 8.50 16.57
N LEU A 43 -24.42 8.75 15.81
CA LEU A 43 -24.44 9.55 14.59
C LEU A 43 -25.02 8.72 13.44
N ASP A 44 -26.13 9.17 12.88
CA ASP A 44 -26.78 8.52 11.75
C ASP A 44 -25.91 8.63 10.49
N GLU A 45 -25.59 7.49 9.86
CA GLU A 45 -24.74 7.39 8.66
C GLU A 45 -25.28 8.22 7.48
N THR A 46 -26.58 8.55 7.54
CA THR A 46 -27.32 9.27 6.50
C THR A 46 -27.36 10.80 6.66
N THR A 47 -26.96 11.33 7.83
CA THR A 47 -27.18 12.75 8.16
C THR A 47 -25.88 13.53 8.25
N GLY A 48 -25.35 13.98 7.10
CA GLY A 48 -24.33 15.04 7.03
C GLY A 48 -23.11 14.75 6.16
N ALA A 49 -22.29 15.77 5.91
CA ALA A 49 -21.07 15.70 5.10
C ALA A 49 -19.88 15.00 5.78
N MET A 50 -19.96 14.73 7.10
CA MET A 50 -18.88 14.10 7.88
C MET A 50 -18.51 12.67 7.40
N PRO A 51 -19.44 11.75 7.09
CA PRO A 51 -19.11 10.42 6.61
C PRO A 51 -18.32 10.40 5.31
N GLN A 52 -18.59 11.33 4.40
CA GLN A 52 -17.88 11.41 3.12
C GLN A 52 -16.45 11.91 3.28
N VAL A 53 -16.22 12.86 4.20
CA VAL A 53 -14.87 13.38 4.51
C VAL A 53 -14.01 12.28 5.16
N THR A 54 -14.57 11.49 6.07
CA THR A 54 -13.84 10.41 6.74
C THR A 54 -13.51 9.26 5.77
N LYS A 55 -14.44 8.87 4.90
CA LYS A 55 -14.20 7.88 3.82
C LYS A 55 -13.11 8.34 2.85
N SER A 56 -13.10 9.63 2.49
CA SER A 56 -12.09 10.19 1.59
C SER A 56 -10.69 10.23 2.22
N LYS A 57 -10.59 10.59 3.51
CA LYS A 57 -9.31 10.55 4.24
C LYS A 57 -8.78 9.13 4.36
N ALA A 58 -9.63 8.16 4.72
CA ALA A 58 -9.23 6.76 4.81
C ALA A 58 -8.69 6.23 3.48
N LEU A 59 -9.36 6.54 2.37
CA LEU A 59 -8.90 6.16 1.03
C LEU A 59 -7.55 6.82 0.71
N TYR A 60 -7.37 8.10 1.04
CA TYR A 60 -6.11 8.81 0.83
C TYR A 60 -4.95 8.18 1.62
N TYR A 61 -5.16 7.85 2.90
CA TYR A 61 -4.15 7.19 3.73
C TYR A 61 -3.79 5.80 3.21
N ALA A 62 -4.79 4.96 2.92
CA ALA A 62 -4.58 3.63 2.36
C ALA A 62 -3.83 3.70 1.02
N LEU A 63 -4.19 4.65 0.15
CA LEU A 63 -3.55 4.84 -1.14
C LEU A 63 -2.10 5.33 -0.99
N THR A 64 -1.83 6.28 -0.10
CA THR A 64 -0.47 6.79 0.11
C THR A 64 0.45 5.70 0.67
N GLU A 65 0.00 4.90 1.64
CA GLU A 65 0.76 3.75 2.14
C GLU A 65 1.07 2.72 1.03
N ALA A 66 0.07 2.40 0.20
CA ALA A 66 0.25 1.50 -0.93
C ALA A 66 1.25 2.06 -1.94
N LEU A 67 1.18 3.36 -2.25
CA LEU A 67 2.11 4.03 -3.15
C LEU A 67 3.55 4.01 -2.61
N TYR A 68 3.75 4.19 -1.31
CA TYR A 68 5.08 4.06 -0.70
C TYR A 68 5.66 2.65 -0.89
N LEU A 69 4.87 1.60 -0.68
CA LEU A 69 5.32 0.22 -0.89
C LEU A 69 5.63 -0.08 -2.37
N VAL A 70 4.80 0.42 -3.29
CA VAL A 70 5.05 0.31 -4.73
C VAL A 70 6.32 1.05 -5.13
N ALA A 71 6.52 2.28 -4.63
CA ALA A 71 7.71 3.07 -4.90
C ALA A 71 8.99 2.36 -4.42
N ASN A 72 8.96 1.75 -3.23
CA ASN A 72 10.06 0.94 -2.73
C ASN A 72 10.35 -0.27 -3.64
N GLY A 73 9.31 -0.98 -4.09
CA GLY A 73 9.46 -2.08 -5.06
C GLY A 73 10.07 -1.64 -6.39
N ALA A 74 9.65 -0.47 -6.89
CA ALA A 74 10.16 0.11 -8.13
C ALA A 74 11.64 0.51 -8.01
N VAL A 75 12.05 1.11 -6.89
CA VAL A 75 13.46 1.45 -6.63
C VAL A 75 14.33 0.18 -6.64
N ILE A 76 13.90 -0.88 -5.96
CA ILE A 76 14.64 -2.15 -5.94
C ILE A 76 14.76 -2.73 -7.36
N GLN A 77 13.68 -2.67 -8.15
CA GLN A 77 13.68 -3.12 -9.53
C GLN A 77 14.69 -2.33 -10.40
N VAL A 78 14.77 -1.01 -10.22
CA VAL A 78 15.75 -0.16 -10.92
C VAL A 78 17.17 -0.49 -10.48
N LEU A 79 17.43 -0.68 -9.18
CA LEU A 79 18.76 -1.03 -8.67
C LEU A 79 19.25 -2.38 -9.22
N ILE A 80 18.36 -3.38 -9.33
CA ILE A 80 18.68 -4.67 -9.95
C ILE A 80 19.03 -4.49 -11.42
N ALA A 81 18.27 -3.67 -12.16
CA ALA A 81 18.56 -3.39 -13.57
C ALA A 81 19.90 -2.67 -13.77
N ILE A 82 20.27 -1.74 -12.88
CA ILE A 82 21.58 -1.08 -12.90
C ILE A 82 22.69 -2.10 -12.62
N HIS A 83 22.55 -2.92 -11.58
CA HIS A 83 23.52 -3.97 -11.24
C HIS A 83 23.72 -4.94 -12.41
N ASP A 84 22.62 -5.40 -13.02
CA ASP A 84 22.66 -6.31 -14.16
C ASP A 84 23.29 -5.69 -15.42
N ARG A 85 23.34 -4.36 -15.52
CA ARG A 85 23.99 -3.65 -16.63
C ARG A 85 25.48 -3.42 -16.38
N VAL A 86 25.86 -3.00 -15.17
CA VAL A 86 27.27 -2.83 -14.76
C VAL A 86 27.98 -4.17 -14.70
N GLY A 87 27.29 -5.24 -14.26
CA GLY A 87 27.84 -6.59 -14.19
C GLY A 87 28.02 -7.30 -15.54
N LYS A 88 27.74 -6.63 -16.66
CA LYS A 88 27.92 -7.18 -18.02
C LYS A 88 29.06 -6.53 -18.79
N GLU A 89 29.68 -5.48 -18.25
CA GLU A 89 30.95 -4.91 -18.71
C GLU A 89 32.13 -5.62 -18.05
#